data_AF-S7Q475-F1
#
_entry.id   AF-S7Q475-F1
#
_cell.length_a   1.000
_cell.length_b   1.000
_cell.length_c   1.000
_cell.angle_alpha   90.00
_cell.angle_beta   90.00
_cell.angle_gamma   90.00
#
_symmetry.space_group_name_H-M   'P 1'
#
loop_
_entity.id
_entity.type
_entity.pdbx_description
1 polymer ?
#
loop_
_entity_poly.entity_id
_entity_poly.type
_entity_poly.pdbx_seq_one_letter_code
_entity_poly.pdbx_strand_id
1 'polypeptide(L)'
;METIGTNQEFDKLLDDLQIPPTLRPKLEKMDLSVKASMLKSSQTLAFRGPNGPAIPPSLRRTRSIDSIDSSSSRSPPPSLGPSFPSGPDRAGRAVKTASRSGSAHIPRSPSAHARVGSVDIFSTLSRAHGPAIPTAVKPNKDKGATAPSAAAICKTLASTSSTKLEVDFVKRLRICLRNEAASWSQDFLRAGGYSALMTRLRELLEVEWREEQHDDQILHELLRCFKALSTSSIGCFALRSSSPSPFVQLVALLYSDKKPGEVGTRNLIVELLLTLFDLYPSTSLPAIGPASINRRTEAWDESAPSSSAVVTLPAPHKTFFSLIRAILLTPAPPPTESPSNPVSPHAFIESLHKPRIYKSYLQELSDICRDYFWVFCHQNNTIWNLEDTDESKVEKPRAPGGMTGGVEFEAMGYMTTHFKLINVIAKAAEDLQLPKDDELSAHRFHTDLFLSGLERIILIGRKASTVYYPTLHLEIARYMSLAGRAGYEIPWSLSRMMGPPPSGMCKPGRAPREAKTPRASPTKKSSRATGPVLPSPVKIEPIRLGQDVFGA
;
A
#
# COMPACT_ATOMS: atom_id res chain seq x y z
N MET A 1 6.36 -41.43 -25.03
CA MET A 1 4.96 -41.13 -24.64
C MET A 1 4.91 -40.27 -23.37
N GLU A 2 5.56 -40.67 -22.28
CA GLU A 2 5.59 -39.91 -21.00
C GLU A 2 6.00 -38.42 -21.14
N THR A 3 6.91 -38.11 -22.05
CA THR A 3 7.35 -36.73 -22.35
C THR A 3 6.24 -35.84 -22.93
N ILE A 4 5.30 -36.43 -23.68
CA ILE A 4 4.16 -35.70 -24.27
C ILE A 4 3.10 -35.49 -23.17
N GLY A 5 2.79 -36.52 -22.39
CA GLY A 5 1.87 -36.42 -21.26
C GLY A 5 2.30 -35.39 -20.21
N THR A 6 3.57 -35.42 -19.79
CA THR A 6 4.12 -34.44 -18.82
C THR A 6 4.00 -33.00 -19.32
N ASN A 7 4.18 -32.74 -20.62
CA ASN A 7 4.01 -31.40 -21.18
C ASN A 7 2.52 -30.99 -21.21
N GLN A 8 1.62 -31.87 -21.67
CA GLN A 8 0.18 -31.59 -21.68
C GLN A 8 -0.40 -31.33 -20.28
N GLU A 9 0.04 -32.10 -19.27
CA GLU A 9 -0.34 -31.87 -17.87
C GLU A 9 0.22 -30.54 -17.34
N PHE A 10 1.45 -30.18 -17.72
CA PHE A 10 2.07 -28.91 -17.33
C PHE A 10 1.37 -27.71 -17.99
N ASP A 11 0.99 -27.79 -19.26
CA ASP A 11 0.27 -26.73 -19.96
C ASP A 11 -1.12 -26.53 -19.33
N LYS A 12 -1.82 -27.62 -18.99
CA LYS A 12 -3.06 -27.56 -18.21
C LYS A 12 -2.86 -26.89 -16.84
N LEU A 13 -1.75 -27.16 -16.15
CA LEU A 13 -1.41 -26.47 -14.90
C LEU A 13 -1.19 -24.97 -15.11
N LEU A 14 -0.58 -24.54 -16.23
CA LEU A 14 -0.43 -23.12 -16.57
C LEU A 14 -1.79 -22.45 -16.87
N ASP A 15 -2.76 -23.18 -17.42
CA ASP A 15 -4.15 -22.73 -17.60
C ASP A 15 -4.90 -22.63 -16.27
N ASP A 16 -4.83 -23.64 -15.41
CA ASP A 16 -5.48 -23.65 -14.08
C ASP A 16 -4.97 -22.52 -13.17
N LEU A 17 -3.67 -22.18 -13.29
CA LEU A 17 -3.03 -21.05 -12.60
C LEU A 17 -3.23 -19.70 -13.32
N GLN A 18 -3.79 -19.71 -14.53
CA GLN A 18 -4.04 -18.53 -15.38
C GLN A 18 -2.79 -17.68 -15.67
N ILE A 19 -1.66 -18.34 -15.96
CA ILE A 19 -0.39 -17.67 -16.21
C ILE A 19 -0.46 -16.82 -17.50
N PRO A 20 -0.09 -15.52 -17.45
CA PRO A 20 -0.09 -14.63 -18.63
C PRO A 20 0.73 -15.19 -19.81
N PRO A 21 0.27 -14.99 -21.06
CA PRO A 21 0.95 -15.51 -22.24
C PRO A 21 2.37 -14.98 -22.41
N THR A 22 2.69 -13.79 -21.87
CA THR A 22 4.04 -13.21 -21.87
C THR A 22 5.06 -14.00 -21.03
N LEU A 23 4.59 -14.86 -20.12
CA LEU A 23 5.43 -15.67 -19.23
C LEU A 23 5.46 -17.16 -19.64
N ARG A 24 4.45 -17.65 -20.37
CA ARG A 24 4.38 -19.06 -20.80
C ARG A 24 5.60 -19.51 -21.63
N PRO A 25 6.13 -18.76 -22.62
CA PRO A 25 7.34 -19.14 -23.36
C PRO A 25 8.60 -19.30 -22.51
N LYS A 26 8.62 -18.78 -21.27
CA LYS A 26 9.73 -19.01 -20.32
C LYS A 26 9.53 -20.28 -19.49
N LEU A 27 8.28 -20.65 -19.19
CA LEU A 27 7.92 -21.85 -18.44
C LEU A 27 7.87 -23.10 -19.33
N GLU A 28 7.42 -22.95 -20.58
CA GLU A 28 7.42 -24.01 -21.61
C GLU A 28 8.83 -24.52 -21.91
N LYS A 29 9.84 -23.64 -21.84
CA LYS A 29 11.27 -23.95 -22.05
C LYS A 29 11.97 -24.58 -20.82
N MET A 30 11.27 -24.82 -19.72
CA MET A 30 11.85 -25.48 -18.55
C MET A 30 12.08 -26.98 -18.79
N ASP A 31 13.12 -27.52 -18.14
CA ASP A 31 13.46 -28.94 -18.21
C ASP A 31 12.30 -29.83 -17.72
N LEU A 32 12.14 -31.00 -18.33
CA LEU A 32 11.08 -31.95 -18.01
C LEU A 32 11.08 -32.39 -16.53
N SER A 33 12.26 -32.48 -15.90
CA SER A 33 12.40 -32.78 -14.47
C SER A 33 11.84 -31.67 -13.58
N VAL A 34 12.00 -30.41 -13.99
CA VAL A 34 11.43 -29.24 -13.32
C VAL A 34 9.91 -29.24 -13.50
N LYS A 35 9.40 -29.42 -14.73
CA LYS A 35 7.95 -29.53 -15.00
C LYS A 35 7.29 -30.65 -14.17
N ALA A 36 7.87 -31.85 -14.15
CA ALA A 36 7.37 -32.97 -13.36
C ALA A 36 7.42 -32.70 -11.84
N SER A 37 8.44 -31.99 -11.36
CA SER A 37 8.53 -31.57 -9.95
C SER A 37 7.46 -30.53 -9.61
N MET A 38 7.17 -29.61 -10.54
CA MET A 38 6.12 -28.59 -10.38
C MET A 38 4.72 -29.21 -10.37
N LEU A 39 4.45 -30.20 -11.23
CA LEU A 39 3.21 -30.98 -11.21
C LEU A 39 3.01 -31.71 -9.86
N LYS A 40 4.04 -32.40 -9.36
CA LYS A 40 4.03 -33.03 -8.03
C LYS A 40 3.83 -32.01 -6.91
N SER A 41 4.47 -30.85 -6.99
CA SER A 41 4.31 -29.79 -5.98
C SER A 41 2.92 -29.14 -6.01
N SER A 42 2.31 -28.99 -7.19
CA SER A 42 0.94 -28.48 -7.34
C SER A 42 -0.08 -29.44 -6.76
N GLN A 43 0.08 -30.75 -7.02
CA GLN A 43 -0.73 -31.78 -6.35
C GLN A 43 -0.56 -31.66 -4.82
N THR A 44 0.67 -31.56 -4.33
CA THR A 44 0.97 -31.41 -2.89
C THR A 44 0.37 -30.13 -2.28
N LEU A 45 0.31 -29.02 -3.01
CA LEU A 45 -0.30 -27.77 -2.56
C LEU A 45 -1.82 -27.90 -2.37
N ALA A 46 -2.51 -28.67 -3.23
CA ALA A 46 -3.94 -28.97 -3.10
C ALA A 46 -4.27 -29.88 -1.89
N PHE A 47 -3.26 -30.46 -1.22
CA PHE A 47 -3.43 -31.39 -0.09
C PHE A 47 -3.07 -30.80 1.29
N ARG A 48 -2.65 -29.53 1.41
CA ARG A 48 -2.10 -28.99 2.67
C ARG A 48 -3.02 -28.02 3.42
N GLY A 49 -3.50 -28.46 4.58
CA GLY A 49 -4.23 -27.63 5.56
C GLY A 49 -3.35 -26.64 6.35
N PRO A 50 -3.93 -25.89 7.32
CA PRO A 50 -3.42 -24.59 7.77
C PRO A 50 -2.03 -24.53 8.45
N ASN A 51 -1.50 -25.65 8.95
CA ASN A 51 -0.31 -25.66 9.84
C ASN A 51 0.91 -26.32 9.17
N GLY A 52 1.49 -25.67 8.17
CA GLY A 52 2.75 -26.08 7.53
C GLY A 52 3.79 -24.97 7.47
N PRO A 53 5.10 -25.27 7.54
CA PRO A 53 6.16 -24.28 7.36
C PRO A 53 6.15 -23.67 5.94
N ALA A 54 6.87 -22.54 5.83
CA ALA A 54 6.75 -21.50 4.81
C ALA A 54 6.45 -21.92 3.36
N ILE A 55 5.60 -21.11 2.73
CA ILE A 55 5.03 -21.25 1.38
C ILE A 55 6.09 -21.00 0.29
N PRO A 56 6.30 -21.90 -0.68
CA PRO A 56 6.88 -21.52 -1.97
C PRO A 56 5.83 -20.72 -2.76
N PRO A 57 6.18 -19.61 -3.43
CA PRO A 57 5.19 -18.70 -4.02
C PRO A 57 4.35 -19.39 -5.11
N SER A 58 3.03 -19.38 -4.96
CA SER A 58 2.10 -19.80 -6.01
C SER A 58 2.27 -18.93 -7.25
N LEU A 59 2.33 -19.54 -8.44
CA LEU A 59 2.61 -18.84 -9.70
C LEU A 59 1.46 -17.93 -10.17
N ARG A 60 0.26 -17.99 -9.56
CA ARG A 60 -0.80 -16.99 -9.82
C ARG A 60 -0.40 -15.57 -9.37
N ARG A 61 0.72 -15.40 -8.65
CA ARG A 61 1.33 -14.11 -8.27
C ARG A 61 1.79 -13.22 -9.45
N THR A 62 1.54 -13.62 -10.69
CA THR A 62 1.93 -12.89 -11.90
C THR A 62 1.08 -11.65 -12.18
N ARG A 63 -0.08 -11.50 -11.52
CA ARG A 63 -0.79 -10.21 -11.38
C ARG A 63 -0.42 -9.56 -10.04
N SER A 64 0.64 -8.76 -10.04
CA SER A 64 1.24 -8.19 -8.83
C SER A 64 0.38 -7.08 -8.21
N ILE A 65 -0.53 -7.44 -7.30
CA ILE A 65 -1.32 -6.50 -6.47
C ILE A 65 -0.89 -6.47 -4.99
N ASP A 66 0.32 -6.96 -4.69
CA ASP A 66 0.90 -6.98 -3.35
C ASP A 66 1.39 -5.58 -2.93
N SER A 67 0.48 -4.75 -2.44
CA SER A 67 0.85 -3.86 -1.33
C SER A 67 1.18 -4.74 -0.12
N ILE A 68 2.44 -4.65 0.32
CA ILE A 68 2.94 -4.95 1.67
C ILE A 68 1.86 -5.30 2.71
N ASP A 69 1.62 -6.60 2.92
CA ASP A 69 0.75 -7.12 4.00
C ASP A 69 1.52 -7.07 5.33
N SER A 70 1.03 -6.28 6.29
CA SER A 70 1.55 -6.22 7.66
C SER A 70 1.29 -7.54 8.40
N SER A 71 2.16 -8.54 8.23
CA SER A 71 2.15 -9.73 9.09
C SER A 71 3.55 -10.23 9.46
N SER A 72 3.75 -10.43 10.76
CA SER A 72 5.02 -10.76 11.40
C SER A 72 5.54 -12.14 10.99
N SER A 73 6.81 -12.23 10.58
CA SER A 73 7.53 -13.51 10.47
C SER A 73 8.99 -13.37 10.95
N ARG A 74 9.28 -13.92 12.14
CA ARG A 74 10.64 -14.14 12.63
C ARG A 74 11.31 -15.26 11.82
N SER A 75 12.56 -15.03 11.40
CA SER A 75 13.48 -16.04 10.87
C SER A 75 14.89 -15.82 11.44
N PRO A 76 15.70 -16.87 11.67
CA PRO A 76 17.02 -16.76 12.31
C PRO A 76 18.11 -16.23 11.36
N PRO A 77 19.24 -15.71 11.90
CA PRO A 77 20.31 -15.13 11.09
C PRO A 77 21.20 -16.22 10.47
N PRO A 78 21.53 -16.13 9.15
CA PRO A 78 22.60 -16.91 8.57
C PRO A 78 23.96 -16.24 8.82
N SER A 79 24.92 -17.03 9.28
CA SER A 79 26.34 -16.68 9.37
C SER A 79 27.02 -16.73 8.00
N LEU A 80 27.81 -15.71 7.66
CA LEU A 80 29.16 -15.75 7.04
C LEU A 80 29.55 -14.36 6.48
N GLY A 81 30.83 -13.99 6.58
CA GLY A 81 31.37 -12.71 6.06
C GLY A 81 31.60 -12.71 4.54
N PRO A 82 32.31 -11.70 3.98
CA PRO A 82 33.75 -11.63 4.25
C PRO A 82 34.43 -10.22 4.25
N SER A 83 35.69 -10.22 4.71
CA SER A 83 36.81 -9.33 4.30
C SER A 83 36.73 -7.80 4.43
N PHE A 84 37.43 -7.27 5.44
CA PHE A 84 38.14 -5.99 5.36
C PHE A 84 39.65 -6.22 5.62
N PRO A 85 40.57 -5.49 4.96
CA PRO A 85 42.01 -5.68 5.15
C PRO A 85 42.51 -5.00 6.45
N SER A 86 43.37 -5.72 7.19
CA SER A 86 43.93 -5.29 8.47
C SER A 86 45.20 -4.43 8.32
N GLY A 87 45.43 -3.57 9.31
CA GLY A 87 46.78 -3.07 9.64
C GLY A 87 46.80 -1.70 10.33
N PRO A 88 47.76 -1.43 11.24
CA PRO A 88 48.40 -2.35 12.18
C PRO A 88 48.32 -1.86 13.65
N ASP A 89 48.66 -2.73 14.59
CA ASP A 89 48.63 -2.47 16.03
C ASP A 89 49.54 -1.33 16.52
N ARG A 90 49.14 -0.68 17.63
CA ARG A 90 50.10 -0.36 18.70
C ARG A 90 49.46 -0.21 20.09
N ALA A 91 50.02 -1.00 20.99
CA ALA A 91 49.77 -1.13 22.42
C ALA A 91 49.49 0.15 23.24
N GLY A 92 48.66 -0.01 24.28
CA GLY A 92 49.20 0.13 25.63
C GLY A 92 48.45 0.98 26.67
N ARG A 93 48.21 0.33 27.82
CA ARG A 93 48.22 0.87 29.20
C ARG A 93 46.89 1.30 29.85
N ALA A 94 46.66 0.73 31.03
CA ALA A 94 45.52 0.97 31.93
C ALA A 94 45.76 2.12 32.92
N VAL A 95 44.71 2.59 33.61
CA VAL A 95 44.70 2.96 35.06
C VAL A 95 43.28 3.34 35.58
N LYS A 96 42.77 2.52 36.51
CA LYS A 96 42.15 2.76 37.85
C LYS A 96 41.15 3.92 38.14
N THR A 97 39.91 3.51 38.46
CA THR A 97 39.09 3.78 39.70
C THR A 97 39.29 5.04 40.58
N ALA A 98 38.19 5.72 40.97
CA ALA A 98 37.58 5.68 42.33
C ALA A 98 36.92 7.01 42.86
N SER A 99 35.68 6.91 43.36
CA SER A 99 35.06 7.72 44.45
C SER A 99 33.77 6.98 44.91
N ARG A 100 33.51 6.62 46.19
CA ARG A 100 33.30 7.38 47.45
C ARG A 100 32.20 8.45 47.35
N SER A 101 31.11 8.53 48.12
CA SER A 101 30.32 7.67 49.07
C SER A 101 29.90 8.50 50.29
N GLY A 102 28.61 8.40 50.67
CA GLY A 102 28.03 8.77 51.98
C GLY A 102 27.05 9.95 51.96
N SER A 103 26.03 10.05 52.84
CA SER A 103 25.25 9.02 53.57
C SER A 103 24.05 9.70 54.29
N ALA A 104 22.84 9.14 54.25
CA ALA A 104 21.74 9.39 55.22
C ALA A 104 20.58 8.37 55.07
N HIS A 105 19.85 8.07 56.15
CA HIS A 105 18.92 6.94 56.33
C HIS A 105 17.67 7.41 57.14
N ILE A 106 16.51 6.74 57.30
CA ILE A 106 15.88 5.42 56.93
C ILE A 106 14.35 5.53 57.25
N PRO A 107 13.40 4.60 56.94
CA PRO A 107 13.22 3.57 55.90
C PRO A 107 11.82 3.63 55.19
N ARG A 108 11.58 2.82 54.14
CA ARG A 108 10.28 2.17 53.86
C ARG A 108 10.41 1.02 52.83
N SER A 109 9.48 0.07 52.87
CA SER A 109 9.57 -1.29 52.28
C SER A 109 9.76 -1.35 50.75
N PRO A 110 10.54 -2.30 50.19
CA PRO A 110 10.62 -2.55 48.75
C PRO A 110 9.60 -3.61 48.28
N SER A 111 8.77 -3.26 47.30
CA SER A 111 8.10 -4.23 46.42
C SER A 111 8.87 -4.34 45.11
N ALA A 112 9.37 -5.53 44.79
CA ALA A 112 10.12 -5.79 43.56
C ALA A 112 9.28 -6.62 42.59
N HIS A 113 8.86 -6.04 41.47
CA HIS A 113 8.28 -6.81 40.38
C HIS A 113 9.39 -7.59 39.65
N ALA A 114 9.45 -8.89 39.92
CA ALA A 114 10.34 -9.81 39.26
C ALA A 114 10.01 -9.96 37.77
N ARG A 115 11.05 -10.16 36.96
CA ARG A 115 10.91 -10.64 35.57
C ARG A 115 10.43 -12.09 35.61
N VAL A 116 9.20 -12.34 35.16
CA VAL A 116 8.71 -13.71 34.94
C VAL A 116 9.18 -14.16 33.56
N GLY A 117 10.15 -15.08 33.52
CA GLY A 117 10.48 -15.83 32.32
C GLY A 117 9.44 -16.93 32.10
N SER A 118 8.98 -17.09 30.85
CA SER A 118 8.10 -18.20 30.49
C SER A 118 8.84 -19.53 30.62
N VAL A 119 8.15 -20.54 31.15
CA VAL A 119 8.70 -21.87 31.40
C VAL A 119 8.35 -22.77 30.23
N ASP A 120 9.33 -23.16 29.42
CA ASP A 120 9.15 -24.22 28.42
C ASP A 120 9.13 -25.59 29.12
N ILE A 121 8.11 -26.40 28.84
CA ILE A 121 7.96 -27.75 29.43
C ILE A 121 8.01 -28.81 28.32
N PHE A 122 8.74 -29.89 28.64
CA PHE A 122 8.92 -31.15 27.90
C PHE A 122 9.99 -31.18 26.79
N SER A 123 11.12 -31.80 27.16
CA SER A 123 11.89 -32.63 26.25
C SER A 123 12.23 -33.97 26.92
N THR A 124 12.54 -34.98 26.11
CA THR A 124 13.13 -36.29 26.46
C THR A 124 12.33 -37.29 27.32
N LEU A 125 12.14 -38.50 26.77
CA LEU A 125 12.66 -39.74 27.36
C LEU A 125 12.75 -40.83 26.27
N SER A 126 13.72 -41.75 26.40
CA SER A 126 14.12 -42.67 25.32
C SER A 126 13.81 -44.14 25.62
N ARG A 127 13.35 -44.85 24.59
CA ARG A 127 13.50 -46.29 24.25
C ARG A 127 14.00 -47.29 25.33
N ALA A 128 13.19 -48.31 25.62
CA ALA A 128 13.61 -49.65 26.10
C ALA A 128 12.64 -50.75 25.59
N HIS A 129 13.00 -52.04 25.68
CA HIS A 129 12.32 -53.19 25.04
C HIS A 129 11.45 -54.03 26.00
N GLY A 130 10.38 -54.68 25.53
CA GLY A 130 9.59 -55.70 26.27
C GLY A 130 8.28 -56.11 25.54
N PRO A 131 7.73 -57.35 25.67
CA PRO A 131 6.91 -57.95 24.60
C PRO A 131 5.36 -58.03 24.79
N ALA A 132 4.68 -57.97 23.63
CA ALA A 132 3.41 -58.57 23.17
C ALA A 132 2.24 -58.98 24.12
N ILE A 133 1.02 -58.53 23.78
CA ILE A 133 -0.23 -59.32 23.51
C ILE A 133 -1.34 -58.35 23.00
N PRO A 134 -2.37 -58.78 22.22
CA PRO A 134 -2.81 -57.96 21.06
C PRO A 134 -4.27 -57.44 21.05
N THR A 135 -4.59 -56.77 19.93
CA THR A 135 -5.92 -56.47 19.35
C THR A 135 -6.89 -55.53 20.08
N ALA A 136 -6.95 -54.29 19.59
CA ALA A 136 -8.20 -53.54 19.45
C ALA A 136 -8.13 -52.71 18.15
N VAL A 137 -9.02 -52.99 17.19
CA VAL A 137 -9.06 -52.33 15.88
C VAL A 137 -9.48 -50.86 16.05
N LYS A 138 -8.61 -49.92 15.65
CA LYS A 138 -9.00 -48.53 15.41
C LYS A 138 -9.28 -48.33 13.93
N PRO A 139 -10.41 -47.69 13.54
CA PRO A 139 -10.68 -47.40 12.14
C PRO A 139 -9.68 -46.37 11.61
N ASN A 140 -9.16 -46.61 10.41
CA ASN A 140 -8.18 -45.73 9.78
C ASN A 140 -8.83 -44.37 9.48
N LYS A 141 -8.37 -43.30 10.16
CA LYS A 141 -8.85 -41.94 9.90
C LYS A 141 -7.97 -41.27 8.86
N ASP A 142 -8.03 -41.78 7.64
CA ASP A 142 -7.51 -41.07 6.47
C ASP A 142 -8.32 -39.80 6.26
N LYS A 143 -7.76 -38.67 6.70
CA LYS A 143 -8.23 -37.32 6.34
C LYS A 143 -7.04 -36.46 5.92
N GLY A 144 -6.47 -36.80 4.76
CA GLY A 144 -5.90 -35.78 3.90
C GLY A 144 -7.01 -34.78 3.57
N ALA A 145 -6.87 -33.55 4.06
CA ALA A 145 -7.92 -32.55 3.93
C ALA A 145 -7.85 -31.89 2.55
N THR A 146 -8.60 -32.44 1.60
CA THR A 146 -8.92 -31.78 0.32
C THR A 146 -9.49 -30.38 0.60
N ALA A 147 -9.22 -29.43 -0.29
CA ALA A 147 -9.80 -28.10 -0.22
C ALA A 147 -11.34 -28.16 -0.01
N PRO A 148 -11.91 -27.34 0.90
CA PRO A 148 -13.35 -27.37 1.15
C PRO A 148 -14.15 -27.11 -0.13
N SER A 149 -15.22 -27.91 -0.32
CA SER A 149 -16.06 -27.83 -1.52
C SER A 149 -16.60 -26.42 -1.72
N ALA A 150 -16.40 -25.86 -2.92
CA ALA A 150 -16.86 -24.53 -3.31
C ALA A 150 -18.36 -24.32 -3.02
N ALA A 151 -19.18 -25.34 -3.33
CA ALA A 151 -20.62 -25.32 -3.07
C ALA A 151 -20.95 -25.33 -1.55
N ALA A 152 -20.14 -26.02 -0.73
CA ALA A 152 -20.33 -26.03 0.72
C ALA A 152 -20.00 -24.66 1.34
N ILE A 153 -18.91 -24.02 0.91
CA ILE A 153 -18.57 -22.65 1.37
C ILE A 153 -19.65 -21.67 0.93
N CYS A 154 -20.10 -21.75 -0.33
CA CYS A 154 -21.19 -20.91 -0.84
C CYS A 154 -22.48 -21.08 -0.03
N LYS A 155 -22.87 -22.33 0.30
CA LYS A 155 -24.05 -22.61 1.14
C LYS A 155 -23.93 -21.97 2.52
N THR A 156 -22.79 -22.13 3.20
CA THR A 156 -22.55 -21.52 4.53
C THR A 156 -22.56 -20.00 4.48
N LEU A 157 -21.99 -19.40 3.43
CA LEU A 157 -21.95 -17.94 3.22
C LEU A 157 -23.35 -17.36 2.92
N ALA A 158 -24.21 -18.14 2.24
CA ALA A 158 -25.59 -17.75 1.96
C ALA A 158 -26.51 -17.92 3.18
N SER A 159 -26.31 -18.95 4.01
CA SER A 159 -27.16 -19.26 5.17
C SER A 159 -26.82 -18.50 6.45
N THR A 160 -25.66 -17.86 6.53
CA THR A 160 -25.15 -17.23 7.76
C THR A 160 -25.16 -15.70 7.64
N SER A 161 -25.82 -15.02 8.57
CA SER A 161 -25.80 -13.55 8.64
C SER A 161 -24.39 -13.03 8.94
N SER A 162 -24.06 -11.83 8.44
CA SER A 162 -22.68 -11.32 8.47
C SER A 162 -22.11 -11.14 9.87
N THR A 163 -22.94 -10.80 10.86
CA THR A 163 -22.55 -10.67 12.28
C THR A 163 -22.30 -12.02 12.98
N LYS A 164 -22.63 -13.14 12.33
CA LYS A 164 -22.39 -14.51 12.83
C LYS A 164 -21.33 -15.26 12.03
N LEU A 165 -20.69 -14.61 11.05
CA LEU A 165 -19.58 -15.23 10.30
C LEU A 165 -18.32 -15.26 11.17
N GLU A 166 -17.62 -16.41 11.16
CA GLU A 166 -16.30 -16.52 11.76
C GLU A 166 -15.24 -15.88 10.84
N VAL A 167 -14.37 -15.04 11.40
CA VAL A 167 -13.26 -14.41 10.65
C VAL A 167 -12.40 -15.46 9.95
N ASP A 168 -12.11 -16.59 10.62
CA ASP A 168 -11.30 -17.67 10.07
C ASP A 168 -12.01 -18.50 8.98
N PHE A 169 -13.34 -18.44 8.89
CA PHE A 169 -14.06 -18.94 7.71
C PHE A 169 -13.84 -18.03 6.50
N VAL A 170 -13.93 -16.71 6.68
CA VAL A 170 -13.71 -15.74 5.59
C VAL A 170 -12.25 -15.74 5.13
N LYS A 171 -11.27 -15.80 6.04
CA LYS A 171 -9.84 -15.98 5.72
C LYS A 171 -9.59 -17.24 4.88
N ARG A 172 -10.27 -18.36 5.18
CA ARG A 172 -10.18 -19.60 4.39
C ARG A 172 -10.77 -19.40 3.00
N LEU A 173 -11.94 -18.78 2.87
CA LEU A 173 -12.53 -18.44 1.57
C LEU A 173 -11.59 -17.55 0.73
N ARG A 174 -11.00 -16.51 1.32
CA ARG A 174 -9.99 -15.65 0.68
C ARG A 174 -8.81 -16.46 0.15
N ILE A 175 -8.28 -17.38 0.95
CA ILE A 175 -7.18 -18.26 0.54
C ILE A 175 -7.61 -19.14 -0.64
N CYS A 176 -8.81 -19.74 -0.60
CA CYS A 176 -9.31 -20.56 -1.69
C CYS A 176 -9.46 -19.75 -3.00
N LEU A 177 -10.08 -18.57 -2.95
CA LEU A 177 -10.24 -17.67 -4.10
C LEU A 177 -8.91 -17.28 -4.74
N ARG A 178 -7.87 -17.04 -3.94
CA ARG A 178 -6.56 -16.62 -4.43
C ARG A 178 -5.68 -17.78 -4.91
N ASN A 179 -5.70 -18.92 -4.21
CA ASN A 179 -4.68 -19.95 -4.35
C ASN A 179 -5.15 -21.21 -5.10
N GLU A 180 -6.45 -21.52 -5.12
CA GLU A 180 -6.96 -22.73 -5.78
C GLU A 180 -7.05 -22.59 -7.31
N ALA A 181 -7.18 -23.73 -8.00
CA ALA A 181 -7.37 -23.79 -9.45
C ALA A 181 -8.53 -22.90 -9.95
N ALA A 182 -8.44 -22.41 -11.19
CA ALA A 182 -9.45 -21.53 -11.76
C ALA A 182 -10.86 -22.15 -11.77
N SER A 183 -10.94 -23.47 -11.95
CA SER A 183 -12.15 -24.28 -11.83
C SER A 183 -12.84 -24.15 -10.47
N TRP A 184 -12.10 -24.18 -9.36
CA TRP A 184 -12.67 -23.99 -8.01
C TRP A 184 -13.37 -22.64 -7.87
N SER A 185 -12.74 -21.58 -8.37
CA SER A 185 -13.34 -20.24 -8.38
C SER A 185 -14.55 -20.16 -9.30
N GLN A 186 -14.50 -20.81 -10.47
CA GLN A 186 -15.63 -20.89 -11.39
C GLN A 186 -16.83 -21.61 -10.76
N ASP A 187 -16.61 -22.71 -10.05
CA ASP A 187 -17.68 -23.49 -9.41
C ASP A 187 -18.26 -22.77 -8.18
N PHE A 188 -17.43 -22.06 -7.40
CA PHE A 188 -17.89 -21.16 -6.34
C PHE A 188 -18.82 -20.06 -6.89
N LEU A 189 -18.43 -19.43 -8.01
CA LEU A 189 -19.20 -18.37 -8.65
C LEU A 189 -20.50 -18.91 -9.27
N ARG A 190 -20.47 -20.07 -9.94
CA ARG A 190 -21.65 -20.78 -10.46
C ARG A 190 -22.65 -21.18 -9.37
N ALA A 191 -22.17 -21.55 -8.18
CA ALA A 191 -23.02 -21.87 -7.04
C ALA A 191 -23.72 -20.65 -6.41
N GLY A 192 -23.47 -19.43 -6.92
CA GLY A 192 -24.03 -18.18 -6.38
C GLY A 192 -23.08 -17.43 -5.43
N GLY A 193 -21.82 -17.86 -5.31
CA GLY A 193 -20.87 -17.36 -4.31
C GLY A 193 -20.61 -15.85 -4.37
N TYR A 194 -20.65 -15.24 -5.56
CA TYR A 194 -20.54 -13.78 -5.70
C TYR A 194 -21.78 -13.04 -5.16
N SER A 195 -22.98 -13.57 -5.41
CA SER A 195 -24.22 -13.00 -4.86
C SER A 195 -24.24 -13.11 -3.33
N ALA A 196 -23.76 -14.23 -2.78
CA ALA A 196 -23.59 -14.40 -1.35
C ALA A 196 -22.57 -13.38 -0.78
N LEU A 197 -21.38 -13.23 -1.39
CA LEU A 197 -20.40 -12.18 -1.01
C LEU A 197 -20.99 -10.77 -1.03
N MET A 198 -21.74 -10.42 -2.08
CA MET A 198 -22.39 -9.10 -2.22
C MET A 198 -23.49 -8.88 -1.18
N THR A 199 -24.25 -9.92 -0.82
CA THR A 199 -25.25 -9.87 0.25
C THR A 199 -24.58 -9.67 1.61
N ARG A 200 -23.53 -10.45 1.92
CA ARG A 200 -22.78 -10.31 3.18
C ARG A 200 -22.17 -8.91 3.32
N LEU A 201 -21.58 -8.39 2.24
CA LEU A 201 -21.01 -7.04 2.21
C LEU A 201 -22.09 -6.00 2.45
N ARG A 202 -23.22 -6.04 1.72
CA ARG A 202 -24.31 -5.08 1.89
C ARG A 202 -24.81 -5.02 3.33
N GLU A 203 -25.04 -6.17 3.97
CA GLU A 203 -25.45 -6.19 5.39
C GLU A 203 -24.43 -5.50 6.30
N LEU A 204 -23.12 -5.59 6.04
CA LEU A 204 -22.09 -4.92 6.85
C LEU A 204 -21.94 -3.43 6.56
N LEU A 205 -22.38 -2.95 5.40
CA LEU A 205 -22.39 -1.52 5.10
C LEU A 205 -23.54 -0.78 5.82
N GLU A 206 -24.59 -1.51 6.23
CA GLU A 206 -25.69 -0.97 7.05
C GLU A 206 -25.41 -1.08 8.57
N VAL A 207 -24.36 -1.79 8.99
CA VAL A 207 -23.99 -1.95 10.41
C VAL A 207 -23.36 -0.68 10.97
N GLU A 208 -23.78 -0.31 12.18
CA GLU A 208 -23.14 0.73 12.98
C GLU A 208 -22.00 0.13 13.81
N TRP A 209 -20.78 0.44 13.42
CA TRP A 209 -19.55 -0.03 14.06
C TRP A 209 -19.30 0.73 15.37
N ARG A 210 -18.90 0.02 16.44
CA ARG A 210 -18.37 0.64 17.66
C ARG A 210 -16.86 0.50 17.67
N GLU A 211 -16.15 1.63 17.74
CA GLU A 211 -14.68 1.67 17.64
C GLU A 211 -13.99 0.79 18.69
N GLU A 212 -14.56 0.67 19.89
CA GLU A 212 -14.01 -0.09 21.01
C GLU A 212 -13.93 -1.62 20.79
N GLN A 213 -14.62 -2.17 19.78
CA GLN A 213 -14.77 -3.63 19.60
C GLN A 213 -13.96 -4.24 18.44
N HIS A 214 -13.32 -3.42 17.59
CA HIS A 214 -12.62 -3.85 16.36
C HIS A 214 -13.48 -4.81 15.50
N ASP A 215 -14.77 -4.51 15.38
CA ASP A 215 -15.76 -5.36 14.70
C ASP A 215 -15.56 -5.45 13.17
N ASP A 216 -14.81 -4.52 12.57
CA ASP A 216 -14.62 -4.43 11.12
C ASP A 216 -13.79 -5.58 10.51
N GLN A 217 -13.26 -6.51 11.31
CA GLN A 217 -12.50 -7.68 10.86
C GLN A 217 -13.22 -8.52 9.79
N ILE A 218 -14.55 -8.69 9.90
CA ILE A 218 -15.32 -9.42 8.89
C ILE A 218 -15.44 -8.61 7.59
N LEU A 219 -15.63 -7.29 7.68
CA LEU A 219 -15.60 -6.40 6.52
C LEU A 219 -14.21 -6.44 5.85
N HIS A 220 -13.14 -6.30 6.63
CA HIS A 220 -11.75 -6.36 6.18
C HIS A 220 -11.45 -7.64 5.38
N GLU A 221 -11.77 -8.82 5.92
CA GLU A 221 -11.55 -10.09 5.22
C GLU A 221 -12.52 -10.30 4.04
N LEU A 222 -13.73 -9.74 4.06
CA LEU A 222 -14.61 -9.69 2.88
C LEU A 222 -14.02 -8.84 1.76
N LEU A 223 -13.53 -7.63 2.05
CA LEU A 223 -12.83 -6.78 1.08
C LEU A 223 -11.62 -7.50 0.49
N ARG A 224 -10.88 -8.26 1.30
CA ARG A 224 -9.80 -9.14 0.82
C ARG A 224 -10.30 -10.29 -0.07
N CYS A 225 -11.50 -10.84 0.14
CA CYS A 225 -12.14 -11.77 -0.81
C CYS A 225 -12.46 -11.10 -2.16
N PHE A 226 -12.99 -9.87 -2.16
CA PHE A 226 -13.21 -9.10 -3.40
C PHE A 226 -11.88 -8.80 -4.12
N LYS A 227 -10.81 -8.46 -3.38
CA LYS A 227 -9.47 -8.27 -3.95
C LYS A 227 -8.87 -9.59 -4.47
N ALA A 228 -9.18 -10.73 -3.85
CA ALA A 228 -8.76 -12.04 -4.36
C ALA A 228 -9.44 -12.39 -5.69
N LEU A 229 -10.73 -12.05 -5.87
CA LEU A 229 -11.46 -12.32 -7.12
C LEU A 229 -10.81 -11.69 -8.35
N SER A 230 -10.26 -10.47 -8.26
CA SER A 230 -9.62 -9.79 -9.40
C SER A 230 -8.33 -10.47 -9.90
N THR A 231 -7.78 -11.43 -9.14
CA THR A 231 -6.64 -12.25 -9.59
C THR A 231 -7.01 -13.31 -10.63
N SER A 232 -8.30 -13.58 -10.83
CA SER A 232 -8.82 -14.60 -11.77
C SER A 232 -9.70 -13.97 -12.86
N SER A 233 -9.67 -14.51 -14.09
CA SER A 233 -10.50 -14.01 -15.21
C SER A 233 -12.00 -14.09 -14.92
N ILE A 234 -12.45 -15.18 -14.29
CA ILE A 234 -13.86 -15.39 -13.93
C ILE A 234 -14.30 -14.50 -12.76
N GLY A 235 -13.40 -14.23 -11.81
CA GLY A 235 -13.64 -13.24 -10.75
C GLY A 235 -13.66 -11.81 -11.28
N CYS A 236 -12.80 -11.46 -12.25
CA CYS A 236 -12.91 -10.18 -12.98
C CYS A 236 -14.26 -10.04 -13.69
N PHE A 237 -14.76 -11.11 -14.32
CA PHE A 237 -16.09 -11.10 -14.94
C PHE A 237 -17.20 -10.86 -13.91
N ALA A 238 -17.16 -11.56 -12.77
CA ALA A 238 -18.12 -11.37 -11.68
C ALA A 238 -18.08 -9.94 -11.10
N LEU A 239 -16.90 -9.38 -10.87
CA LEU A 239 -16.74 -7.99 -10.38
C LEU A 239 -17.31 -6.95 -11.36
N ARG A 240 -17.27 -7.21 -12.67
CA ARG A 240 -17.87 -6.33 -13.69
C ARG A 240 -19.40 -6.47 -13.78
N SER A 241 -19.96 -7.65 -13.52
CA SER A 241 -21.39 -7.93 -13.78
C SER A 241 -22.35 -7.15 -12.88
N SER A 242 -21.88 -6.63 -11.74
CA SER A 242 -22.64 -5.75 -10.83
C SER A 242 -22.10 -4.32 -10.77
N SER A 243 -21.05 -3.99 -11.54
CA SER A 243 -20.43 -2.66 -11.57
C SER A 243 -21.45 -1.58 -11.96
N PRO A 244 -21.53 -0.44 -11.24
CA PRO A 244 -20.54 0.09 -10.31
C PRO A 244 -20.71 -0.34 -8.83
N SER A 245 -21.55 -1.31 -8.51
CA SER A 245 -21.61 -1.94 -7.19
C SER A 245 -20.54 -3.04 -7.05
N PRO A 246 -19.85 -3.20 -5.91
CA PRO A 246 -20.02 -2.47 -4.65
C PRO A 246 -19.25 -1.14 -4.55
N PHE A 247 -18.47 -0.76 -5.56
CA PHE A 247 -17.52 0.36 -5.49
C PHE A 247 -18.15 1.70 -5.05
N VAL A 248 -19.35 2.02 -5.55
CA VAL A 248 -20.12 3.20 -5.11
C VAL A 248 -20.47 3.14 -3.63
N GLN A 249 -20.91 1.98 -3.13
CA GLN A 249 -21.26 1.81 -1.72
C GLN A 249 -20.03 1.85 -0.81
N LEU A 250 -18.88 1.34 -1.28
CA LEU A 250 -17.61 1.43 -0.55
C LEU A 250 -17.07 2.87 -0.48
N VAL A 251 -17.24 3.66 -1.54
CA VAL A 251 -16.91 5.10 -1.51
C VAL A 251 -17.86 5.88 -0.61
N ALA A 252 -19.16 5.59 -0.65
CA ALA A 252 -20.12 6.18 0.28
C ALA A 252 -19.76 5.86 1.76
N LEU A 253 -19.32 4.63 2.05
CA LEU A 253 -18.81 4.26 3.38
C LEU A 253 -17.60 5.12 3.78
N LEU A 254 -16.61 5.31 2.90
CA LEU A 254 -15.44 6.16 3.19
C LEU A 254 -15.82 7.62 3.48
N TYR A 255 -16.92 8.12 2.90
CA TYR A 255 -17.38 9.51 3.10
C TYR A 255 -18.39 9.65 4.25
N SER A 256 -18.72 8.56 4.93
CA SER A 256 -19.64 8.54 6.07
C SER A 256 -18.93 8.71 7.41
N ASP A 257 -19.71 9.04 8.43
CA ASP A 257 -19.37 8.86 9.85
C ASP A 257 -19.17 7.39 10.24
N LYS A 258 -19.75 6.44 9.49
CA LYS A 258 -19.60 4.99 9.67
C LYS A 258 -18.34 4.39 9.01
N LYS A 259 -17.39 5.21 8.55
CA LYS A 259 -16.14 4.73 7.92
C LYS A 259 -15.33 3.84 8.89
N PRO A 260 -14.71 2.73 8.46
CA PRO A 260 -14.00 1.82 9.37
C PRO A 260 -12.92 2.52 10.18
N GLY A 261 -12.76 2.22 11.47
CA GLY A 261 -11.72 2.82 12.30
C GLY A 261 -10.31 2.55 11.77
N GLU A 262 -10.05 1.31 11.37
CA GLU A 262 -8.73 0.83 10.93
C GLU A 262 -8.34 1.37 9.54
N VAL A 263 -7.18 2.03 9.48
CA VAL A 263 -6.60 2.55 8.22
C VAL A 263 -6.36 1.43 7.20
N GLY A 264 -5.96 0.24 7.65
CA GLY A 264 -5.79 -0.93 6.79
C GLY A 264 -7.08 -1.33 6.05
N THR A 265 -8.24 -1.24 6.71
CA THR A 265 -9.55 -1.53 6.09
C THR A 265 -9.94 -0.45 5.09
N ARG A 266 -9.70 0.83 5.39
CA ARG A 266 -9.89 1.93 4.42
C ARG A 266 -8.97 1.79 3.20
N ASN A 267 -7.72 1.40 3.41
CA ASN A 267 -6.76 1.18 2.32
C ASN A 267 -7.22 0.08 1.35
N LEU A 268 -7.83 -1.01 1.86
CA LEU A 268 -8.41 -2.05 0.99
C LEU A 268 -9.51 -1.53 0.06
N ILE A 269 -10.29 -0.53 0.48
CA ILE A 269 -11.30 0.10 -0.38
C ILE A 269 -10.61 0.84 -1.54
N VAL A 270 -9.56 1.62 -1.26
CA VAL A 270 -8.80 2.36 -2.28
C VAL A 270 -8.05 1.40 -3.22
N GLU A 271 -7.54 0.28 -2.70
CA GLU A 271 -6.97 -0.79 -3.53
C GLU A 271 -8.01 -1.46 -4.43
N LEU A 272 -9.24 -1.68 -3.95
CA LEU A 272 -10.34 -2.16 -4.81
C LEU A 272 -10.68 -1.15 -5.92
N LEU A 273 -10.64 0.16 -5.64
CA LEU A 273 -10.76 1.20 -6.68
C LEU A 273 -9.60 1.15 -7.69
N LEU A 274 -8.37 0.87 -7.24
CA LEU A 274 -7.24 0.63 -8.16
C LEU A 274 -7.48 -0.61 -9.04
N THR A 275 -8.08 -1.69 -8.53
CA THR A 275 -8.39 -2.87 -9.37
C THR A 275 -9.37 -2.57 -10.50
N LEU A 276 -10.14 -1.48 -10.45
CA LEU A 276 -10.99 -1.08 -11.58
C LEU A 276 -10.19 -0.81 -12.87
N PHE A 277 -8.92 -0.39 -12.76
CA PHE A 277 -8.03 -0.19 -13.91
C PHE A 277 -7.63 -1.53 -14.57
N ASP A 278 -7.48 -2.60 -13.78
CA ASP A 278 -7.28 -3.97 -14.28
C ASP A 278 -8.58 -4.60 -14.80
N LEU A 279 -9.73 -4.18 -14.26
CA LEU A 279 -11.05 -4.62 -14.73
C LEU A 279 -11.43 -3.94 -16.05
N TYR A 280 -11.04 -2.70 -16.30
CA TYR A 280 -11.38 -1.94 -17.51
C TYR A 280 -10.13 -1.40 -18.23
N PRO A 281 -9.20 -2.27 -18.67
CA PRO A 281 -7.97 -1.82 -19.31
C PRO A 281 -8.27 -1.20 -20.68
N SER A 282 -7.56 -0.11 -21.03
CA SER A 282 -7.78 0.67 -22.27
C SER A 282 -7.61 -0.12 -23.57
N THR A 283 -7.02 -1.33 -23.52
CA THR A 283 -6.89 -2.29 -24.63
C THR A 283 -8.15 -3.13 -24.86
N SER A 284 -9.01 -3.28 -23.85
CA SER A 284 -10.27 -4.04 -23.92
C SER A 284 -11.51 -3.16 -24.09
N LEU A 285 -11.36 -1.83 -24.03
CA LEU A 285 -12.47 -0.89 -24.20
C LEU A 285 -12.63 -0.49 -25.69
N PRO A 286 -13.86 -0.21 -26.15
CA PRO A 286 -14.09 0.35 -27.48
C PRO A 286 -13.29 1.63 -27.71
N ALA A 287 -12.70 1.78 -28.90
CA ALA A 287 -11.97 2.99 -29.26
C ALA A 287 -12.95 4.17 -29.45
N ILE A 288 -12.84 5.18 -28.59
CA ILE A 288 -13.66 6.40 -28.61
C ILE A 288 -12.71 7.60 -28.71
N GLY A 289 -12.70 8.26 -29.88
CA GLY A 289 -11.90 9.46 -30.15
C GLY A 289 -11.04 9.38 -31.43
N PRO A 290 -10.43 10.51 -31.85
CA PRO A 290 -9.65 10.61 -33.09
C PRO A 290 -8.39 9.74 -33.12
N ALA A 291 -7.92 9.28 -31.95
CA ALA A 291 -6.87 8.27 -31.80
C ALA A 291 -7.19 6.91 -32.48
N SER A 292 -8.40 6.72 -33.01
CA SER A 292 -8.75 5.59 -33.88
C SER A 292 -7.93 5.53 -35.18
N ILE A 293 -7.40 6.65 -35.68
CA ILE A 293 -6.69 6.68 -36.97
C ILE A 293 -5.28 6.04 -36.87
N ASN A 294 -4.60 6.22 -35.73
CA ASN A 294 -3.27 5.64 -35.49
C ASN A 294 -3.30 4.21 -34.92
N ARG A 295 -4.49 3.65 -34.65
CA ARG A 295 -4.69 2.22 -34.32
C ARG A 295 -5.13 1.42 -35.55
N ARG A 296 -4.40 1.57 -36.66
CA ARG A 296 -4.33 0.50 -37.67
C ARG A 296 -3.45 -0.62 -37.13
N THR A 297 -4.07 -1.60 -36.47
CA THR A 297 -3.48 -2.94 -36.40
C THR A 297 -3.29 -3.41 -37.83
N GLU A 298 -2.06 -3.68 -38.25
CA GLU A 298 -1.80 -4.16 -39.60
C GLU A 298 -2.44 -5.54 -39.77
N ALA A 299 -3.21 -5.72 -40.84
CA ALA A 299 -4.11 -6.86 -41.04
C ALA A 299 -3.39 -8.18 -41.41
N TRP A 300 -2.12 -8.31 -41.02
CA TRP A 300 -1.22 -9.44 -41.30
C TRP A 300 -0.61 -10.04 -40.03
N ASP A 301 -0.97 -9.53 -38.84
CA ASP A 301 -0.58 -10.16 -37.57
C ASP A 301 -1.47 -11.37 -37.28
N GLU A 302 -1.08 -12.54 -37.80
CA GLU A 302 -1.75 -13.84 -37.57
C GLU A 302 -1.71 -14.30 -36.09
N SER A 303 -1.16 -13.50 -35.17
CA SER A 303 -1.12 -13.79 -33.73
C SER A 303 -2.20 -13.07 -32.90
N ALA A 304 -3.21 -12.46 -33.53
CA ALA A 304 -4.33 -11.83 -32.85
C ALA A 304 -5.22 -12.86 -32.09
N PRO A 305 -5.34 -12.81 -30.75
CA PRO A 305 -6.22 -13.68 -29.99
C PRO A 305 -7.69 -13.36 -30.29
N SER A 306 -8.48 -14.39 -30.59
CA SER A 306 -9.86 -14.32 -31.08
C SER A 306 -10.78 -13.37 -30.32
N SER A 307 -11.20 -12.29 -30.97
CA SER A 307 -12.50 -11.54 -30.95
C SER A 307 -13.40 -11.47 -29.69
N SER A 308 -12.94 -11.84 -28.50
CA SER A 308 -13.77 -12.15 -27.32
C SER A 308 -13.57 -11.22 -26.12
N ALA A 309 -12.65 -10.27 -26.21
CA ALA A 309 -12.14 -9.50 -25.06
C ALA A 309 -12.65 -8.05 -24.95
N VAL A 310 -13.71 -7.68 -25.66
CA VAL A 310 -14.31 -6.34 -25.54
C VAL A 310 -15.12 -6.26 -24.23
N VAL A 311 -14.71 -5.37 -23.34
CA VAL A 311 -15.38 -5.11 -22.06
C VAL A 311 -16.30 -3.89 -22.21
N THR A 312 -17.57 -4.06 -21.86
CA THR A 312 -18.55 -2.97 -21.83
C THR A 312 -18.48 -2.22 -20.49
N LEU A 313 -18.48 -0.88 -20.55
CA LEU A 313 -18.60 -0.03 -19.37
C LEU A 313 -20.06 0.02 -18.87
N PRO A 314 -20.31 0.19 -17.56
CA PRO A 314 -21.66 0.45 -17.05
C PRO A 314 -22.24 1.73 -17.66
N ALA A 315 -23.49 1.69 -18.11
CA ALA A 315 -24.19 2.89 -18.55
C ALA A 315 -24.31 3.89 -17.38
N PRO A 316 -24.21 5.22 -17.62
CA PRO A 316 -24.12 5.91 -18.92
C PRO A 316 -22.67 6.15 -19.42
N HIS A 317 -21.66 5.49 -18.84
CA HIS A 317 -20.26 5.87 -19.01
C HIS A 317 -19.68 5.45 -20.37
N LYS A 318 -19.21 6.45 -21.13
CA LYS A 318 -18.54 6.24 -22.43
C LYS A 318 -17.04 5.98 -22.28
N THR A 319 -16.40 6.59 -21.28
CA THR A 319 -14.96 6.42 -21.00
C THR A 319 -14.76 5.87 -19.59
N PHE A 320 -13.69 5.10 -19.37
CA PHE A 320 -13.37 4.63 -18.02
C PHE A 320 -13.09 5.78 -17.06
N PHE A 321 -12.47 6.87 -17.52
CA PHE A 321 -12.32 8.09 -16.72
C PHE A 321 -13.69 8.64 -16.24
N SER A 322 -14.71 8.65 -17.11
CA SER A 322 -16.06 9.09 -16.70
C SER A 322 -16.70 8.17 -15.64
N LEU A 323 -16.41 6.86 -15.68
CA LEU A 323 -16.87 5.89 -14.67
C LEU A 323 -16.17 6.11 -13.32
N ILE A 324 -14.84 6.10 -13.29
CA ILE A 324 -14.09 6.27 -12.04
C ILE A 324 -14.31 7.66 -11.43
N ARG A 325 -14.47 8.71 -12.26
CA ARG A 325 -14.87 10.05 -11.80
C ARG A 325 -16.25 10.03 -11.14
N ALA A 326 -17.24 9.36 -11.72
CA ALA A 326 -18.56 9.27 -11.10
C ALA A 326 -18.56 8.47 -9.79
N ILE A 327 -17.81 7.37 -9.73
CA ILE A 327 -17.60 6.61 -8.48
C ILE A 327 -16.96 7.48 -7.40
N LEU A 328 -15.93 8.27 -7.74
CA LEU A 328 -15.25 9.18 -6.81
C LEU A 328 -16.07 10.42 -6.42
N LEU A 329 -17.11 10.74 -7.20
CA LEU A 329 -18.07 11.81 -6.93
C LEU A 329 -19.38 11.29 -6.34
N THR A 330 -19.38 10.06 -5.79
CA THR A 330 -20.50 9.53 -5.00
C THR A 330 -20.80 10.52 -3.86
N PRO A 331 -22.06 11.00 -3.71
CA PRO A 331 -22.42 11.91 -2.63
C PRO A 331 -22.11 11.31 -1.25
N ALA A 332 -21.59 12.12 -0.34
CA ALA A 332 -21.46 11.73 1.06
C ALA A 332 -22.87 11.51 1.63
N PRO A 333 -23.13 10.41 2.37
CA PRO A 333 -24.40 10.22 3.06
C PRO A 333 -24.59 11.28 4.16
N PRO A 334 -25.84 11.58 4.56
CA PRO A 334 -26.10 12.50 5.67
C PRO A 334 -25.55 11.93 6.99
N PRO A 335 -25.09 12.77 7.93
CA PRO A 335 -24.65 12.32 9.25
C PRO A 335 -25.76 11.62 10.02
N THR A 336 -25.43 10.51 10.69
CA THR A 336 -26.38 9.67 11.43
C THR A 336 -27.08 10.45 12.55
N GLU A 337 -26.36 11.34 13.24
CA GLU A 337 -26.89 12.12 14.37
C GLU A 337 -27.69 13.37 13.98
N SER A 338 -27.65 13.81 12.72
CA SER A 338 -28.35 15.04 12.29
C SER A 338 -28.75 15.05 10.82
N PRO A 339 -29.91 14.44 10.46
CA PRO A 339 -30.53 14.57 9.14
C PRO A 339 -31.17 15.96 8.99
N SER A 340 -30.35 17.00 9.08
CA SER A 340 -30.79 18.40 9.00
C SER A 340 -31.03 18.81 7.54
N ASN A 341 -32.12 19.55 7.31
CA ASN A 341 -32.44 20.08 5.98
C ASN A 341 -31.30 21.00 5.52
N PRO A 342 -30.77 20.84 4.29
CA PRO A 342 -29.75 21.73 3.78
C PRO A 342 -30.34 23.14 3.65
N VAL A 343 -29.83 24.07 4.46
CA VAL A 343 -30.14 25.50 4.32
C VAL A 343 -29.56 25.95 2.98
N SER A 344 -30.43 26.14 1.99
CA SER A 344 -30.04 26.66 0.69
C SER A 344 -29.36 28.02 0.90
N PRO A 345 -28.08 28.17 0.49
CA PRO A 345 -27.41 29.46 0.59
C PRO A 345 -28.11 30.46 -0.33
N HIS A 346 -28.23 31.71 0.13
CA HIS A 346 -28.86 32.78 -0.65
C HIS A 346 -28.19 32.90 -2.04
N ALA A 347 -28.93 33.18 -3.11
CA ALA A 347 -28.42 33.12 -4.49
C ALA A 347 -27.14 33.95 -4.76
N PHE A 348 -26.95 35.06 -4.02
CA PHE A 348 -25.69 35.83 -4.03
C PHE A 348 -24.47 35.04 -3.52
N ILE A 349 -24.66 34.20 -2.51
CA ILE A 349 -23.63 33.32 -1.95
C ILE A 349 -23.36 32.15 -2.90
N GLU A 350 -24.36 31.66 -3.62
CA GLU A 350 -24.17 30.64 -4.66
C GLU A 350 -23.31 31.16 -5.82
N SER A 351 -23.56 32.37 -6.32
CA SER A 351 -22.80 32.95 -7.44
C SER A 351 -21.31 33.20 -7.14
N LEU A 352 -20.94 33.29 -5.85
CA LEU A 352 -19.55 33.44 -5.40
C LEU A 352 -18.84 32.10 -5.14
N HIS A 353 -19.58 30.99 -5.00
CA HIS A 353 -18.99 29.69 -4.68
C HIS A 353 -18.44 28.97 -5.92
N LYS A 354 -17.11 28.89 -6.02
CA LYS A 354 -16.47 27.91 -6.91
C LYS A 354 -16.77 26.49 -6.40
N PRO A 355 -17.32 25.58 -7.24
CA PRO A 355 -17.67 24.22 -6.81
C PRO A 355 -16.40 23.43 -6.47
N ARG A 356 -16.42 22.71 -5.35
CA ARG A 356 -15.31 21.90 -4.84
C ARG A 356 -15.68 20.43 -4.88
N ILE A 357 -15.86 19.90 -6.09
CA ILE A 357 -16.51 18.60 -6.31
C ILE A 357 -15.76 17.43 -5.66
N TYR A 358 -14.44 17.51 -5.52
CA TYR A 358 -13.62 16.49 -4.86
C TYR A 358 -13.41 16.76 -3.35
N LYS A 359 -14.12 17.72 -2.74
CA LYS A 359 -13.94 18.05 -1.31
C LYS A 359 -14.16 16.83 -0.41
N SER A 360 -15.21 16.04 -0.66
CA SER A 360 -15.49 14.82 0.12
C SER A 360 -14.39 13.76 -0.06
N TYR A 361 -13.93 13.54 -1.29
CA TYR A 361 -12.80 12.63 -1.55
C TYR A 361 -11.51 13.06 -0.86
N LEU A 362 -11.16 14.34 -0.96
CA LEU A 362 -9.94 14.89 -0.37
C LEU A 362 -10.04 15.07 1.16
N GLN A 363 -11.21 14.94 1.76
CA GLN A 363 -11.37 14.96 3.21
C GLN A 363 -10.61 13.80 3.86
N GLU A 364 -10.62 12.60 3.26
CA GLU A 364 -9.82 11.46 3.76
C GLU A 364 -8.33 11.78 3.82
N LEU A 365 -7.77 12.32 2.74
CA LEU A 365 -6.38 12.76 2.70
C LEU A 365 -6.09 13.92 3.67
N SER A 366 -7.05 14.83 3.87
CA SER A 366 -6.94 15.94 4.81
C SER A 366 -7.00 15.48 6.28
N ASP A 367 -7.77 14.43 6.58
CA ASP A 367 -7.83 13.79 7.89
C ASP A 367 -6.49 13.13 8.21
N ILE A 368 -5.92 12.35 7.29
CA ILE A 368 -4.58 11.77 7.46
C ILE A 368 -3.52 12.87 7.68
N CYS A 369 -3.62 13.98 6.95
CA CYS A 369 -2.75 15.15 7.14
C CYS A 369 -2.93 15.87 8.49
N ARG A 370 -4.06 15.71 9.16
CA ARG A 370 -4.33 16.25 10.51
C ARG A 370 -3.85 15.29 11.59
N ASP A 371 -4.15 14.01 11.44
CA ASP A 371 -4.11 13.03 12.53
C ASP A 371 -2.75 12.31 12.66
N TYR A 372 -1.92 12.34 11.61
CA TYR A 372 -0.61 11.65 11.61
C TYR A 372 0.61 12.56 11.41
N PHE A 373 0.44 13.78 10.89
CA PHE A 373 1.55 14.74 10.64
C PHE A 373 1.82 15.69 11.83
N TRP A 374 1.63 15.22 13.06
CA TRP A 374 1.97 15.96 14.29
C TRP A 374 3.35 15.60 14.85
N VAL A 375 3.94 14.48 14.43
CA VAL A 375 5.28 14.02 14.81
C VAL A 375 6.06 13.55 13.57
N PHE A 376 7.38 13.37 13.70
CA PHE A 376 8.31 12.90 12.64
C PHE A 376 8.26 13.65 11.29
N CYS A 377 7.77 14.89 11.29
CA CYS A 377 7.76 15.76 10.12
C CYS A 377 9.13 16.40 9.83
N HIS A 378 9.44 16.57 8.55
CA HIS A 378 10.67 17.14 8.02
C HIS A 378 10.36 18.36 7.13
N GLN A 379 10.36 19.56 7.71
CA GLN A 379 9.92 20.80 7.07
C GLN A 379 10.76 21.21 5.85
N ASN A 380 12.01 20.76 5.77
CA ASN A 380 12.96 21.08 4.71
C ASN A 380 12.87 20.14 3.50
N ASN A 381 12.03 19.10 3.53
CA ASN A 381 11.89 18.17 2.40
C ASN A 381 11.24 18.87 1.20
N THR A 382 11.89 18.75 0.04
CA THR A 382 11.38 19.22 -1.25
C THR A 382 10.26 18.31 -1.77
N ILE A 383 9.42 18.87 -2.65
CA ILE A 383 8.63 18.10 -3.59
C ILE A 383 9.59 17.66 -4.70
N TRP A 384 9.73 16.37 -4.96
CA TRP A 384 10.78 15.91 -5.87
C TRP A 384 10.46 16.21 -7.34
N ASN A 385 11.47 16.64 -8.08
CA ASN A 385 11.44 16.66 -9.54
C ASN A 385 11.45 15.21 -10.06
N LEU A 386 10.40 14.80 -10.79
CA LEU A 386 10.32 13.45 -11.36
C LEU A 386 11.48 13.19 -12.34
N GLU A 387 11.88 14.20 -13.13
CA GLU A 387 13.00 14.09 -14.07
C GLU A 387 14.31 13.68 -13.40
N ASP A 388 14.55 14.14 -12.17
CA ASP A 388 15.77 13.91 -11.41
C ASP A 388 15.68 12.63 -10.55
N THR A 389 14.51 11.99 -10.46
CA THR A 389 14.22 10.86 -9.55
C THR A 389 14.45 9.50 -10.20
N ASP A 390 15.28 8.66 -9.58
CA ASP A 390 15.46 7.26 -9.98
C ASP A 390 14.29 6.41 -9.44
N GLU A 391 13.21 6.37 -10.22
CA GLU A 391 11.98 5.65 -9.89
C GLU A 391 12.26 4.17 -9.58
N SER A 392 13.13 3.52 -10.36
CA SER A 392 13.49 2.11 -10.19
C SER A 392 14.12 1.80 -8.83
N LYS A 393 14.88 2.76 -8.29
CA LYS A 393 15.57 2.66 -7.01
C LYS A 393 14.68 3.03 -5.82
N VAL A 394 13.63 3.81 -6.05
CA VAL A 394 12.58 4.11 -5.06
C VAL A 394 11.63 2.93 -4.94
N GLU A 395 11.17 2.36 -6.05
CA GLU A 395 10.21 1.24 -6.09
C GLU A 395 10.83 -0.11 -5.71
N LYS A 396 12.17 -0.25 -5.79
CA LYS A 396 12.86 -1.47 -5.39
C LYS A 396 12.47 -1.87 -3.95
N PRO A 397 11.97 -3.10 -3.73
CA PRO A 397 11.62 -3.59 -2.40
C PRO A 397 12.78 -3.42 -1.41
N ARG A 398 12.48 -2.80 -0.28
CA ARG A 398 13.42 -2.60 0.83
C ARG A 398 12.96 -3.45 2.01
N ALA A 399 13.91 -4.11 2.66
CA ALA A 399 13.62 -4.77 3.93
C ALA A 399 13.13 -3.71 4.93
N PRO A 400 12.06 -3.97 5.70
CA PRO A 400 11.64 -3.08 6.78
C PRO A 400 12.79 -2.88 7.77
N GLY A 401 13.17 -1.63 8.00
CA GLY A 401 14.23 -1.26 8.92
C GLY A 401 13.80 -0.05 9.75
N GLY A 402 14.06 -0.08 11.06
CA GLY A 402 13.58 0.93 12.00
C GLY A 402 12.15 0.66 12.48
N MET A 403 11.40 1.72 12.79
CA MET A 403 10.04 1.65 13.36
C MET A 403 8.97 1.36 12.29
N THR A 404 9.09 0.24 11.59
CA THR A 404 8.09 -0.18 10.59
C THR A 404 6.95 -0.96 11.26
N GLY A 405 5.70 -0.68 10.87
CA GLY A 405 4.51 -1.35 11.42
C GLY A 405 3.81 -0.62 12.58
N GLY A 406 4.07 0.69 12.77
CA GLY A 406 3.23 1.55 13.59
C GLY A 406 2.11 2.22 12.78
N VAL A 407 1.12 2.80 13.45
CA VAL A 407 -0.06 3.44 12.81
C VAL A 407 0.29 4.54 11.79
N GLU A 408 1.40 5.27 12.02
CA GLU A 408 1.94 6.25 11.06
C GLU A 408 2.39 5.58 9.75
N PHE A 409 3.03 4.42 9.83
CA PHE A 409 3.52 3.69 8.65
C PHE A 409 2.34 3.25 7.76
N GLU A 410 1.25 2.80 8.37
CA GLU A 410 0.02 2.44 7.66
C GLU A 410 -0.68 3.68 7.08
N ALA A 411 -0.72 4.79 7.82
CA ALA A 411 -1.26 6.07 7.33
C ALA A 411 -0.48 6.63 6.13
N MET A 412 0.86 6.56 6.14
CA MET A 412 1.67 6.95 4.98
C MET A 412 1.53 5.98 3.81
N GLY A 413 1.34 4.68 4.09
CA GLY A 413 0.98 3.68 3.09
C GLY A 413 -0.35 4.02 2.40
N TYR A 414 -1.40 4.28 3.19
CA TYR A 414 -2.72 4.68 2.71
C TYR A 414 -2.69 5.98 1.90
N MET A 415 -1.96 7.00 2.38
CA MET A 415 -1.73 8.24 1.64
C MET A 415 -1.01 7.98 0.29
N THR A 416 -0.04 7.05 0.27
CA THR A 416 0.63 6.62 -0.97
C THR A 416 -0.34 5.95 -1.94
N THR A 417 -1.22 5.05 -1.46
CA THR A 417 -2.26 4.39 -2.27
C THR A 417 -3.23 5.41 -2.87
N HIS A 418 -3.62 6.44 -2.12
CA HIS A 418 -4.43 7.55 -2.63
C HIS A 418 -3.71 8.37 -3.71
N PHE A 419 -2.43 8.70 -3.55
CA PHE A 419 -1.69 9.39 -4.62
C PHE A 419 -1.51 8.51 -5.86
N LYS A 420 -1.31 7.19 -5.71
CA LYS A 420 -1.37 6.23 -6.84
C LYS A 420 -2.72 6.29 -7.56
N LEU A 421 -3.83 6.26 -6.82
CA LEU A 421 -5.17 6.36 -7.40
C LEU A 421 -5.37 7.68 -8.15
N ILE A 422 -4.95 8.81 -7.57
CA ILE A 422 -5.00 10.12 -8.25
C ILE A 422 -4.14 10.11 -9.52
N ASN A 423 -2.96 9.50 -9.49
CA ASN A 423 -2.05 9.43 -10.64
C ASN A 423 -2.63 8.59 -11.79
N VAL A 424 -3.21 7.43 -11.50
CA VAL A 424 -3.83 6.61 -12.57
C VAL A 424 -5.11 7.25 -13.10
N ILE A 425 -5.90 7.95 -12.26
CA ILE A 425 -7.06 8.74 -12.71
C ILE A 425 -6.62 9.93 -13.58
N ALA A 426 -5.60 10.68 -13.18
CA ALA A 426 -5.04 11.78 -13.97
C ALA A 426 -4.53 11.29 -15.33
N LYS A 427 -3.83 10.14 -15.34
CA LYS A 427 -3.39 9.50 -16.58
C LYS A 427 -4.57 9.06 -17.47
N ALA A 428 -5.63 8.48 -16.88
CA ALA A 428 -6.82 8.11 -17.63
C ALA A 428 -7.57 9.33 -18.22
N ALA A 429 -7.49 10.50 -17.61
CA ALA A 429 -7.99 11.76 -18.17
C ALA A 429 -7.07 12.32 -19.27
N GLU A 430 -5.75 12.22 -19.09
CA GLU A 430 -4.75 12.65 -20.07
C GLU A 430 -4.81 11.81 -21.36
N ASP A 431 -4.97 10.49 -21.22
CA ASP A 431 -5.06 9.55 -22.34
C ASP A 431 -6.31 9.79 -23.22
N LEU A 432 -7.31 10.59 -22.78
CA LEU A 432 -8.44 11.04 -23.61
C LEU A 432 -8.10 12.21 -24.56
N GLN A 433 -7.03 12.96 -24.30
CA GLN A 433 -6.56 14.08 -25.13
C GLN A 433 -7.61 15.17 -25.39
N LEU A 434 -8.51 15.42 -24.43
CA LEU A 434 -9.59 16.41 -24.55
C LEU A 434 -9.09 17.87 -24.36
N PRO A 435 -9.71 18.86 -25.00
CA PRO A 435 -9.38 20.29 -24.81
C PRO A 435 -9.52 20.74 -23.36
N LYS A 436 -8.76 21.77 -22.95
CA LYS A 436 -8.70 22.24 -21.54
C LYS A 436 -10.03 22.66 -20.92
N ASP A 437 -11.00 23.04 -21.76
CA ASP A 437 -12.33 23.50 -21.35
C ASP A 437 -13.35 22.37 -21.17
N ASP A 438 -13.02 21.15 -21.63
CA ASP A 438 -13.88 19.97 -21.48
C ASP A 438 -13.91 19.49 -20.02
N GLU A 439 -15.11 19.15 -19.52
CA GLU A 439 -15.32 18.68 -18.15
C GLU A 439 -14.55 17.40 -17.79
N LEU A 440 -14.24 16.58 -18.80
CA LEU A 440 -13.49 15.33 -18.68
C LEU A 440 -12.02 15.47 -19.06
N SER A 441 -11.52 16.70 -19.29
CA SER A 441 -10.10 16.94 -19.56
C SER A 441 -9.22 16.76 -18.32
N ALA A 442 -7.97 16.35 -18.52
CA ALA A 442 -6.96 16.31 -17.45
C ALA A 442 -6.77 17.69 -16.80
N HIS A 443 -6.76 18.77 -17.59
CA HIS A 443 -6.66 20.13 -17.09
C HIS A 443 -7.79 20.48 -16.10
N ARG A 444 -9.03 20.11 -16.44
CA ARG A 444 -10.18 20.31 -15.55
C ARG A 444 -10.09 19.45 -14.30
N PHE A 445 -9.68 18.18 -14.43
CA PHE A 445 -9.47 17.28 -13.30
C PHE A 445 -8.50 17.86 -12.25
N HIS A 446 -7.33 18.35 -12.69
CA HIS A 446 -6.37 19.00 -11.80
C HIS A 446 -6.94 20.30 -11.19
N THR A 447 -7.64 21.12 -11.98
CA THR A 447 -8.29 22.35 -11.49
C THR A 447 -9.28 22.05 -10.36
N ASP A 448 -10.19 21.09 -10.55
CA ASP A 448 -11.20 20.71 -9.58
C ASP A 448 -10.57 20.10 -8.30
N LEU A 449 -9.47 19.34 -8.42
CA LEU A 449 -8.71 18.81 -7.28
C LEU A 449 -8.06 19.92 -6.44
N PHE A 450 -7.42 20.89 -7.09
CA PHE A 450 -6.80 22.02 -6.40
C PHE A 450 -7.83 22.93 -5.73
N LEU A 451 -8.95 23.25 -6.41
CA LEU A 451 -10.09 23.94 -5.81
C LEU A 451 -10.66 23.20 -4.59
N SER A 452 -10.56 21.87 -4.59
CA SER A 452 -11.01 21.00 -3.49
C SER A 452 -9.98 20.84 -2.35
N GLY A 453 -8.78 21.42 -2.46
CA GLY A 453 -7.80 21.53 -1.38
C GLY A 453 -6.52 20.69 -1.50
N LEU A 454 -6.28 20.04 -2.65
CA LEU A 454 -5.12 19.14 -2.83
C LEU A 454 -3.76 19.80 -2.59
N GLU A 455 -3.64 21.11 -2.84
CA GLU A 455 -2.42 21.90 -2.56
C GLU A 455 -1.94 21.74 -1.11
N ARG A 456 -2.85 21.85 -0.13
CA ARG A 456 -2.53 21.73 1.30
C ARG A 456 -2.08 20.32 1.66
N ILE A 457 -2.72 19.31 1.05
CA ILE A 457 -2.37 17.90 1.24
C ILE A 457 -0.94 17.63 0.73
N ILE A 458 -0.56 18.18 -0.43
CA ILE A 458 0.82 18.07 -0.96
C ILE A 458 1.83 18.79 -0.05
N LEU A 459 1.51 20.01 0.43
CA LEU A 459 2.36 20.79 1.34
C LEU A 459 2.58 20.12 2.71
N ILE A 460 1.69 19.23 3.12
CA ILE A 460 1.84 18.40 4.33
C ILE A 460 2.55 17.10 3.99
N GLY A 461 2.09 16.37 2.96
CA GLY A 461 2.66 15.10 2.49
C GLY A 461 4.16 15.16 2.20
N ARG A 462 4.66 16.25 1.61
CA ARG A 462 6.11 16.46 1.40
C ARG A 462 6.94 16.41 2.69
N LYS A 463 6.35 16.60 3.87
CA LYS A 463 7.06 16.58 5.16
C LYS A 463 7.30 15.17 5.67
N ALA A 464 6.68 14.14 5.08
CA ALA A 464 6.90 12.75 5.46
C ALA A 464 8.39 12.37 5.30
N SER A 465 8.89 11.43 6.10
CA SER A 465 10.28 10.96 6.00
C SER A 465 10.62 10.44 4.60
N THR A 466 11.64 11.03 3.97
CA THR A 466 12.18 10.57 2.68
C THR A 466 12.92 9.23 2.80
N VAL A 467 13.26 8.80 4.02
CA VAL A 467 13.94 7.53 4.28
C VAL A 467 12.93 6.39 4.41
N TYR A 468 11.85 6.60 5.17
CA TYR A 468 10.84 5.56 5.42
C TYR A 468 9.72 5.52 4.37
N TYR A 469 9.36 6.66 3.78
CA TYR A 469 8.22 6.78 2.86
C TYR A 469 8.59 7.29 1.46
N PRO A 470 9.71 6.84 0.83
CA PRO A 470 10.15 7.41 -0.44
C PRO A 470 9.14 7.22 -1.59
N THR A 471 8.30 6.18 -1.52
CA THR A 471 7.22 5.95 -2.47
C THR A 471 6.16 7.05 -2.42
N LEU A 472 5.83 7.61 -1.24
CA LEU A 472 4.90 8.74 -1.12
C LEU A 472 5.43 9.96 -1.88
N HIS A 473 6.71 10.26 -1.72
CA HIS A 473 7.38 11.37 -2.43
C HIS A 473 7.41 11.15 -3.94
N LEU A 474 7.68 9.93 -4.40
CA LEU A 474 7.62 9.57 -5.82
C LEU A 474 6.21 9.74 -6.39
N GLU A 475 5.16 9.31 -5.68
CA GLU A 475 3.78 9.46 -6.17
C GLU A 475 3.33 10.93 -6.18
N ILE A 476 3.79 11.76 -5.23
CA ILE A 476 3.61 13.21 -5.28
C ILE A 476 4.35 13.82 -6.49
N ALA A 477 5.58 13.39 -6.77
CA ALA A 477 6.37 13.84 -7.93
C ALA A 477 5.72 13.46 -9.27
N ARG A 478 5.18 12.23 -9.36
CA ARG A 478 4.37 11.75 -10.49
C ARG A 478 3.14 12.64 -10.68
N TYR A 479 2.44 12.99 -9.60
CA TYR A 479 1.27 13.88 -9.67
C TYR A 479 1.62 15.29 -10.18
N MET A 480 2.72 15.88 -9.71
CA MET A 480 3.20 17.19 -10.21
C MET A 480 3.54 17.15 -11.70
N SER A 481 4.18 16.08 -12.17
CA SER A 481 4.48 15.88 -13.60
C SER A 481 3.20 15.75 -14.44
N LEU A 482 2.21 14.97 -13.98
CA LEU A 482 0.90 14.83 -14.61
C LEU A 482 0.18 16.19 -14.73
N ALA A 483 0.09 16.94 -13.63
CA ALA A 483 -0.54 18.27 -13.62
C ALA A 483 0.16 19.26 -14.57
N GLY A 484 1.50 19.28 -14.59
CA GLY A 484 2.29 20.09 -15.51
C GLY A 484 2.06 19.72 -16.99
N ARG A 485 2.00 18.43 -17.32
CA ARG A 485 1.76 17.94 -18.70
C ARG A 485 0.34 18.22 -19.18
N ALA A 486 -0.65 18.20 -18.29
CA ALA A 486 -2.00 18.69 -18.56
C ALA A 486 -2.07 20.23 -18.76
N GLY A 487 -0.96 20.95 -18.57
CA GLY A 487 -0.87 22.39 -18.69
C GLY A 487 -1.63 23.14 -17.59
N TYR A 488 -1.75 22.54 -16.40
CA TYR A 488 -2.24 23.20 -15.19
C TYR A 488 -1.10 23.98 -14.52
N GLU A 489 -1.34 25.23 -14.16
CA GLU A 489 -0.32 26.09 -13.53
C GLU A 489 -0.13 25.73 -12.05
N ILE A 490 1.05 25.24 -11.70
CA ILE A 490 1.39 24.85 -10.32
C ILE A 490 1.53 26.10 -9.44
N PRO A 491 0.72 26.25 -8.36
CA PRO A 491 0.79 27.41 -7.47
C PRO A 491 2.19 27.66 -6.89
N TRP A 492 2.55 28.93 -6.73
CA TRP A 492 3.86 29.36 -6.23
C TRP A 492 4.25 28.73 -4.88
N SER A 493 3.25 28.48 -4.03
CA SER A 493 3.40 27.79 -2.75
C SER A 493 4.04 26.40 -2.88
N LEU A 494 3.71 25.66 -3.94
CA LEU A 494 4.27 24.35 -4.30
C LEU A 494 5.54 24.48 -5.15
N SER A 495 5.52 25.30 -6.20
CA SER A 495 6.64 25.36 -7.16
C SER A 495 7.94 25.82 -6.50
N ARG A 496 7.89 26.75 -5.54
CA ARG A 496 9.05 27.16 -4.71
C ARG A 496 9.60 26.05 -3.80
N MET A 497 8.84 24.97 -3.60
CA MET A 497 9.23 23.80 -2.79
C MET A 497 9.66 22.61 -3.67
N MET A 498 9.56 22.72 -5.00
CA MET A 498 10.06 21.72 -5.91
C MET A 498 11.59 21.74 -5.95
N GLY A 499 12.20 20.56 -6.09
CA GLY A 499 13.65 20.43 -6.14
C GLY A 499 14.11 18.99 -6.33
N PRO A 500 15.43 18.76 -6.39
CA PRO A 500 15.96 17.42 -6.58
C PRO A 500 15.61 16.50 -5.39
N PRO A 501 15.45 15.19 -5.63
CA PRO A 501 15.31 14.19 -4.58
C PRO A 501 16.62 14.04 -3.78
N PRO A 502 16.59 13.38 -2.61
CA PRO A 502 17.82 13.03 -1.87
C PRO A 502 18.82 12.27 -2.75
N SER A 503 20.12 12.47 -2.55
CA SER A 503 21.19 11.87 -3.38
C SER A 503 21.09 10.34 -3.50
N GLY A 504 20.54 9.67 -2.47
CA GLY A 504 20.27 8.23 -2.48
C GLY A 504 19.18 7.78 -3.46
N MET A 505 18.39 8.69 -4.04
CA MET A 505 17.22 8.46 -4.89
C MET A 505 17.24 9.32 -6.17
N CYS A 506 18.31 10.07 -6.40
CA CYS A 506 18.52 10.83 -7.62
C CYS A 506 19.14 9.97 -8.74
N LYS A 507 18.82 10.27 -10.01
CA LYS A 507 19.43 9.62 -11.18
C LYS A 507 20.95 9.88 -11.24
N PRO A 508 21.75 8.92 -11.74
CA PRO A 508 23.19 9.14 -11.96
C PRO A 508 23.46 10.41 -12.77
N GLY A 509 24.40 11.23 -12.32
CA GLY A 509 24.78 12.49 -12.99
C GLY A 509 23.86 13.70 -12.73
N ARG A 510 22.67 13.53 -12.12
CA ARG A 510 21.77 14.64 -11.74
C ARG A 510 21.80 15.00 -10.25
N ALA A 511 22.69 14.37 -9.46
CA ALA A 511 22.77 14.60 -8.02
C ALA A 511 22.90 16.10 -7.68
N PRO A 512 22.15 16.62 -6.70
CA PRO A 512 22.32 18.00 -6.26
C PRO A 512 23.77 18.24 -5.84
N ARG A 513 24.39 19.32 -6.34
CA ARG A 513 25.66 19.80 -5.80
C ARG A 513 25.45 20.02 -4.30
N GLU A 514 26.20 19.31 -3.47
CA GLU A 514 26.09 19.43 -2.02
C GLU A 514 26.25 20.91 -1.62
N ALA A 515 25.18 21.50 -1.11
CA ALA A 515 25.26 22.76 -0.40
C ALA A 515 26.13 22.50 0.82
N LYS A 516 27.39 22.94 0.76
CA LYS A 516 28.38 22.76 1.83
C LYS A 516 27.77 23.25 3.14
N THR A 517 27.45 22.32 4.03
CA THR A 517 27.14 22.67 5.41
C THR A 517 28.33 23.43 5.98
N PRO A 518 28.14 24.54 6.72
CA PRO A 518 29.24 25.24 7.35
C PRO A 518 29.88 24.31 8.39
N ARG A 519 31.02 23.73 8.01
CA ARG A 519 31.74 22.74 8.80
C ARG A 519 32.06 23.31 10.18
N ALA A 520 31.68 22.59 11.23
CA ALA A 520 32.01 22.93 12.60
C ALA A 520 33.53 23.12 12.81
N SER A 521 33.86 23.98 13.76
CA SER A 521 35.18 24.54 14.08
C SER A 521 36.36 23.56 13.96
N PRO A 522 37.44 23.89 13.23
CA PRO A 522 38.66 23.09 13.22
C PRO A 522 39.50 23.38 14.48
N THR A 523 39.78 22.33 15.26
CA THR A 523 40.79 22.36 16.33
C THR A 523 42.22 22.44 15.77
N LYS A 524 43.11 23.12 16.50
CA LYS A 524 44.48 23.50 16.09
C LYS A 524 45.38 22.33 15.65
N LYS A 525 46.20 22.55 14.60
CA LYS A 525 47.67 22.66 14.73
C LYS A 525 48.40 23.18 13.46
N SER A 526 48.89 24.42 13.56
CA SER A 526 50.17 24.97 13.06
C SER A 526 50.83 24.46 11.76
N SER A 527 50.92 25.34 10.77
CA SER A 527 52.22 25.75 10.21
C SER A 527 52.17 27.24 9.80
N ARG A 528 53.35 27.88 9.66
CA ARG A 528 53.53 29.35 9.70
C ARG A 528 53.71 29.93 8.30
N ALA A 529 52.86 30.88 7.90
CA ALA A 529 53.07 31.78 6.77
C ALA A 529 52.58 33.20 7.14
N THR A 530 53.35 34.23 6.76
CA THR A 530 53.12 35.62 7.14
C THR A 530 52.15 36.34 6.19
N GLY A 531 51.09 36.93 6.75
CA GLY A 531 50.15 37.83 6.08
C GLY A 531 49.95 39.12 6.90
N PRO A 532 49.41 40.20 6.30
CA PRO A 532 49.52 41.55 6.85
C PRO A 532 48.66 41.80 8.10
N VAL A 533 49.18 42.67 8.97
CA VAL A 533 48.54 43.06 10.24
C VAL A 533 47.54 44.19 9.98
N LEU A 534 46.28 44.01 10.41
CA LEU A 534 45.30 45.08 10.56
C LEU A 534 45.39 45.67 11.97
N PRO A 535 45.20 47.00 12.14
CA PRO A 535 45.32 47.65 13.45
C PRO A 535 44.15 47.32 14.39
N SER A 536 44.45 47.21 15.68
CA SER A 536 43.47 46.95 16.74
C SER A 536 42.51 48.14 16.96
N PRO A 537 41.23 47.90 17.31
CA PRO A 537 40.28 48.97 17.57
C PRO A 537 40.60 49.74 18.87
N VAL A 538 40.37 51.04 18.84
CA VAL A 538 40.57 51.97 19.97
C VAL A 538 39.54 51.69 21.08
N LYS A 539 39.99 51.63 22.34
CA LYS A 539 39.09 51.63 23.51
C LYS A 539 38.41 52.98 23.65
N ILE A 540 37.09 52.99 23.66
CA ILE A 540 36.28 54.15 24.07
C ILE A 540 36.13 54.10 25.59
N GLU A 541 36.45 55.19 26.29
CA GLU A 541 36.24 55.31 27.73
C GLU A 541 34.78 55.68 28.07
N PRO A 542 34.23 55.21 29.21
CA PRO A 542 32.86 55.49 29.59
C PRO A 542 32.66 56.92 30.10
N ILE A 543 31.56 57.54 29.68
CA ILE A 543 31.14 58.89 30.08
C ILE A 543 30.80 58.92 31.57
N ARG A 544 31.38 59.86 32.32
CA ARG A 544 30.97 60.16 33.70
C ARG A 544 29.71 61.03 33.67
N LEU A 545 28.58 60.52 34.17
CA LEU A 545 27.47 61.37 34.59
C LEU A 545 27.79 61.97 35.96
N GLY A 546 27.69 63.30 36.06
CA GLY A 546 27.77 64.00 37.34
C GLY A 546 26.48 63.84 38.14
N GLN A 547 26.60 63.76 39.46
CA GLN A 547 25.50 64.03 40.37
C GLN A 547 25.28 65.55 40.42
N ASP A 548 24.04 66.01 40.31
CA ASP A 548 23.31 66.67 41.42
C ASP A 548 22.03 67.38 40.97
N VAL A 549 21.15 67.65 41.96
CA VAL A 549 19.94 68.51 41.94
C VAL A 549 18.80 68.02 41.00
N PHE A 550 17.60 67.65 41.46
CA PHE A 550 16.69 68.39 42.34
C PHE A 550 15.77 67.48 43.16
N GLY A 551 15.44 67.92 44.38
CA GLY A 551 14.43 67.30 45.24
C GLY A 551 13.91 68.26 46.29
N ALA A 552 12.88 69.03 45.93
CA ALA A 552 11.92 69.73 46.79
C ALA A 552 10.70 70.11 45.94
#